data_AF-A0A978TLH7-F1
#
_entry.id   AF-A0A978TLH7-F1
#
_cell.length_a   1.000
_cell.length_b   1.000
_cell.length_c   1.000
_cell.angle_alpha   90.00
_cell.angle_beta   90.00
_cell.angle_gamma   90.00
#
_symmetry.space_group_name_H-M   'P 1'
#
loop_
_entity.id
_entity.type
_entity.pdbx_description
1 polymer ?
#
loop_
_entity_poly.entity_id
_entity_poly.type
_entity_poly.pdbx_seq_one_letter_code
_entity_poly.pdbx_strand_id
1 'polypeptide(L)'
;MQVGLFNSGNIAVRSVISSSTKTKNSQTISATDPDWGREQLRQWWDPSRQLLRSIRKYQKWQKSRSLFKKIGCIANVIQYRFWSAITGSDIPLNSQLGGGLKLTHPNGIVIHPSATIGPNCLIFQQVTITKNVKIGGHVDIGSGAKIIRPVKIGDGAKIGANAVVMCDVPPGATAVGIPAKIIMPR
;
A
#
# COMPACT_ATOMS: atom_id res chain seq x y z
N MET A 1 65.85 -18.37 41.36
CA MET A 1 65.85 -19.79 40.94
C MET A 1 64.64 -19.99 40.04
N GLN A 2 64.79 -19.79 38.73
CA GLN A 2 65.14 -20.77 37.69
C GLN A 2 63.95 -21.62 37.19
N VAL A 3 63.66 -21.38 35.91
CA VAL A 3 63.16 -22.23 34.81
C VAL A 3 61.86 -23.02 34.89
N GLY A 4 61.09 -22.90 33.81
CA GLY A 4 60.05 -23.83 33.38
C GLY A 4 59.39 -23.44 32.06
N LEU A 5 60.15 -23.43 30.96
CA LEU A 5 59.63 -23.45 29.58
C LEU A 5 59.09 -24.85 29.26
N PHE A 6 57.84 -24.98 28.78
CA PHE A 6 57.45 -26.08 27.89
C PHE A 6 56.35 -25.62 26.92
N ASN A 7 56.60 -25.93 25.66
CA ASN A 7 55.84 -25.59 24.46
C ASN A 7 54.91 -26.77 24.07
N SER A 8 54.06 -26.52 23.07
CA SER A 8 53.31 -27.47 22.21
C SER A 8 51.85 -27.82 22.59
N GLY A 9 50.93 -27.45 21.69
CA GLY A 9 49.52 -27.83 21.76
C GLY A 9 48.61 -27.01 20.82
N ASN A 10 48.82 -27.15 19.51
CA ASN A 10 47.94 -26.62 18.47
C ASN A 10 46.51 -27.12 18.65
N ILE A 11 45.55 -26.25 18.95
CA ILE A 11 44.11 -26.53 18.76
C ILE A 11 43.53 -25.42 17.90
N ALA A 12 43.41 -25.74 16.61
CA ALA A 12 42.73 -24.93 15.63
C ALA A 12 41.23 -24.94 15.92
N VAL A 13 40.69 -23.80 16.36
CA VAL A 13 39.25 -23.50 16.21
C VAL A 13 39.14 -22.38 15.20
N ARG A 14 38.96 -22.77 13.93
CA ARG A 14 38.53 -21.88 12.85
C ARG A 14 37.17 -21.30 13.24
N SER A 15 37.16 -20.11 13.81
CA SER A 15 35.93 -19.35 14.02
C SER A 15 35.32 -19.03 12.67
N VAL A 16 34.11 -19.53 12.51
CA VAL A 16 33.23 -19.42 11.36
C VAL A 16 33.20 -17.99 10.83
N ILE A 17 33.51 -17.91 9.54
CA ILE A 17 33.25 -16.85 8.56
C ILE A 17 32.14 -15.90 9.05
N SER A 18 32.56 -14.65 9.30
CA SER A 18 31.70 -13.46 9.33
C SER A 18 30.95 -13.37 7.99
N SER A 19 29.75 -13.96 7.96
CA SER A 19 28.79 -13.73 6.91
C SER A 19 28.06 -12.44 7.25
N SER A 20 28.42 -11.39 6.51
CA SER A 20 27.73 -10.11 6.50
C SER A 20 26.22 -10.34 6.28
N THR A 21 25.47 -10.33 7.37
CA THR A 21 24.02 -10.17 7.33
C THR A 21 23.76 -8.79 6.76
N LYS A 22 23.46 -8.73 5.46
CA LYS A 22 22.87 -7.57 4.82
C LYS A 22 21.67 -7.13 5.68
N THR A 23 21.86 -6.11 6.49
CA THR A 23 20.78 -5.31 7.04
C THR A 23 19.92 -4.88 5.87
N LYS A 24 18.70 -5.41 5.78
CA LYS A 24 17.69 -4.92 4.84
C LYS A 24 17.52 -3.44 5.14
N ASN A 25 18.08 -2.58 4.27
CA ASN A 25 17.79 -1.15 4.26
C ASN A 25 16.26 -1.00 4.27
N SER A 26 15.72 -0.51 5.38
CA SER A 26 14.34 -0.05 5.45
C SER A 26 14.26 1.19 4.56
N GLN A 27 14.04 1.00 3.27
CA GLN A 27 13.79 2.13 2.38
C GLN A 27 12.53 2.84 2.87
N THR A 28 12.71 4.06 3.37
CA THR A 28 11.61 4.95 3.75
C THR A 28 10.75 5.15 2.51
N ILE A 29 9.52 4.68 2.56
CA ILE A 29 8.56 4.79 1.47
C ILE A 29 8.31 6.28 1.20
N SER A 30 8.50 6.71 -0.05
CA SER A 30 8.32 8.12 -0.46
C SER A 30 6.84 8.52 -0.48
N ALA A 31 6.52 9.75 -0.08
CA ALA A 31 5.19 10.32 -0.24
C ALA A 31 4.95 10.92 -1.64
N THR A 32 6.00 11.12 -2.42
CA THR A 32 5.91 11.75 -3.75
C THR A 32 6.09 10.74 -4.88
N ASP A 33 7.03 9.81 -4.72
CA ASP A 33 7.47 8.93 -5.81
C ASP A 33 6.83 7.54 -5.69
N PRO A 34 6.06 7.08 -6.69
CA PRO A 34 5.38 5.80 -6.63
C PRO A 34 6.35 4.61 -6.70
N ASP A 35 6.30 3.73 -5.70
CA ASP A 35 6.99 2.45 -5.70
C ASP A 35 6.12 1.37 -6.35
N TRP A 36 6.26 1.22 -7.66
CA TRP A 36 5.55 0.20 -8.45
C TRP A 36 5.90 -1.24 -8.05
N GLY A 37 7.02 -1.48 -7.36
CA GLY A 37 7.39 -2.79 -6.84
C GLY A 37 6.37 -3.34 -5.83
N ARG A 38 5.62 -2.46 -5.15
CA ARG A 38 4.58 -2.85 -4.18
C ARG A 38 3.34 -3.49 -4.83
N GLU A 39 3.00 -3.04 -6.04
CA GLU A 39 1.87 -3.52 -6.83
C GLU A 39 2.20 -4.75 -7.71
N GLN A 40 3.48 -5.16 -7.78
CA GLN A 40 3.90 -6.30 -8.60
C GLN A 40 3.37 -7.63 -8.07
N LEU A 41 2.79 -8.43 -8.96
CA LEU A 41 2.33 -9.78 -8.68
C LEU A 41 3.49 -10.64 -8.18
N ARG A 42 3.35 -11.19 -6.98
CA ARG A 42 4.32 -12.14 -6.42
C ARG A 42 3.93 -13.58 -6.65
N GLN A 43 2.64 -13.83 -6.75
CA GLN A 43 2.04 -15.15 -6.91
C GLN A 43 0.89 -15.05 -7.89
N TRP A 44 0.50 -16.19 -8.46
CA TRP A 44 -0.67 -16.24 -9.34
C TRP A 44 -1.97 -15.90 -8.59
N TRP A 45 -2.12 -16.44 -7.37
CA TRP A 45 -3.23 -16.14 -6.47
C TRP A 45 -2.91 -14.94 -5.59
N ASP A 46 -3.21 -13.75 -6.10
CA ASP A 46 -2.99 -12.49 -5.40
C ASP A 46 -4.15 -11.52 -5.68
N PRO A 47 -5.29 -11.68 -4.99
CA PRO A 47 -6.53 -10.99 -5.36
C PRO A 47 -6.40 -9.47 -5.35
N SER A 48 -5.69 -8.89 -4.39
CA SER A 48 -5.52 -7.43 -4.29
C SER A 48 -4.71 -6.87 -5.44
N ARG A 49 -3.56 -7.48 -5.75
CA ARG A 49 -2.70 -7.00 -6.84
C ARG A 49 -3.31 -7.29 -8.22
N GLN A 50 -4.04 -8.39 -8.38
CA GLN A 50 -4.74 -8.70 -9.63
C GLN A 50 -5.89 -7.72 -9.90
N LEU A 51 -6.64 -7.32 -8.85
CA LEU A 51 -7.64 -6.26 -8.94
C LEU A 51 -7.01 -4.96 -9.42
N LEU A 52 -5.96 -4.47 -8.74
CA LEU A 52 -5.26 -3.25 -9.14
C LEU A 52 -4.72 -3.35 -10.57
N ARG A 53 -4.09 -4.47 -10.93
CA ARG A 53 -3.59 -4.71 -12.29
C ARG A 53 -4.69 -4.61 -13.35
N SER A 54 -5.89 -5.12 -13.08
CA SER A 54 -7.02 -5.04 -14.02
C SER A 54 -7.45 -3.58 -14.25
N ILE A 55 -7.49 -2.76 -13.19
CA ILE A 55 -7.76 -1.32 -13.26
C ILE A 55 -6.68 -0.61 -14.07
N ARG A 56 -5.39 -0.84 -13.76
CA ARG A 56 -4.26 -0.22 -14.49
C ARG A 56 -4.28 -0.57 -15.98
N LYS A 57 -4.51 -1.84 -16.32
CA LYS A 57 -4.58 -2.29 -17.71
C LYS A 57 -5.74 -1.63 -18.44
N TYR A 58 -6.93 -1.57 -17.83
CA TYR A 58 -8.07 -0.88 -18.41
C TYR A 58 -7.75 0.58 -18.72
N GLN A 59 -7.18 1.31 -17.75
CA GLN A 59 -6.77 2.71 -17.92
C GLN A 59 -5.71 2.88 -19.03
N LYS A 60 -4.76 1.94 -19.14
CA LYS A 60 -3.75 1.92 -20.22
C LYS A 60 -4.41 1.71 -21.59
N TRP A 61 -5.33 0.76 -21.71
CA TRP A 61 -6.08 0.51 -22.96
C TRP A 61 -6.97 1.69 -23.34
N GLN A 62 -7.58 2.37 -22.37
CA GLN A 62 -8.39 3.55 -22.61
C GLN A 62 -7.59 4.69 -23.26
N LYS A 63 -6.31 4.83 -22.89
CA LYS A 63 -5.36 5.80 -23.47
C LYS A 63 -4.72 5.34 -24.78
N SER A 64 -4.78 4.05 -25.11
CA SER A 64 -4.20 3.50 -26.33
C SER A 64 -4.98 3.93 -27.58
N ARG A 65 -4.27 4.17 -28.68
CA ARG A 65 -4.83 4.47 -30.02
C ARG A 65 -4.93 3.24 -30.93
N SER A 66 -4.73 2.04 -30.40
CA SER A 66 -4.78 0.80 -31.18
C SER A 66 -6.20 0.48 -31.67
N LEU A 67 -6.32 -0.16 -32.85
CA LEU A 67 -7.57 -0.67 -33.40
C LEU A 67 -8.22 -1.74 -32.49
N PHE A 68 -7.43 -2.47 -31.71
CA PHE A 68 -7.90 -3.47 -30.75
C PHE A 68 -8.35 -2.90 -29.41
N LYS A 69 -8.42 -1.57 -29.27
CA LYS A 69 -8.81 -0.89 -28.02
C LYS A 69 -10.09 -1.45 -27.42
N LYS A 70 -11.15 -1.62 -28.24
CA LYS A 70 -12.46 -2.05 -27.76
C LYS A 70 -12.41 -3.45 -27.14
N ILE A 71 -11.73 -4.38 -27.80
CA ILE A 71 -11.55 -5.77 -27.32
C ILE A 71 -10.70 -5.76 -26.04
N GLY A 72 -9.59 -5.02 -26.03
CA GLY A 72 -8.74 -4.86 -24.86
C GLY A 72 -9.50 -4.30 -23.66
N CYS A 73 -10.32 -3.26 -23.84
CA CYS A 73 -11.15 -2.71 -22.78
C CYS A 73 -12.17 -3.73 -22.24
N ILE A 74 -12.92 -4.40 -23.13
CA ILE A 74 -13.94 -5.38 -22.72
C ILE A 74 -13.32 -6.52 -21.92
N ALA A 75 -12.19 -7.07 -22.39
CA ALA A 75 -11.48 -8.14 -21.67
C ALA A 75 -11.05 -7.72 -20.25
N ASN A 76 -10.55 -6.48 -20.09
CA ASN A 76 -10.16 -5.98 -18.78
C ASN A 76 -11.35 -5.64 -17.88
N VAL A 77 -12.51 -5.24 -18.44
CA VAL A 77 -13.75 -5.06 -17.67
C VAL A 77 -14.21 -6.40 -17.11
N ILE A 78 -14.18 -7.47 -17.89
CA ILE A 78 -14.55 -8.82 -17.42
C ILE A 78 -13.59 -9.26 -16.31
N GLN A 79 -12.28 -9.10 -16.52
CA GLN A 79 -11.28 -9.43 -15.51
C GLN A 79 -11.46 -8.60 -14.22
N TYR A 80 -11.75 -7.31 -14.35
CA TYR A 80 -12.06 -6.44 -13.21
C TYR A 80 -13.29 -6.91 -12.45
N ARG A 81 -14.39 -7.22 -13.14
CA ARG A 81 -15.64 -7.69 -12.50
C ARG A 81 -15.42 -8.99 -11.72
N PHE A 82 -14.64 -9.91 -12.27
CA PHE A 82 -14.27 -11.15 -11.59
C PHE A 82 -13.49 -10.87 -10.30
N TRP A 83 -12.44 -10.04 -10.35
CA TRP A 83 -11.65 -9.72 -9.17
C TRP A 83 -12.41 -8.88 -8.15
N SER A 84 -13.24 -7.93 -8.59
CA SER A 84 -14.11 -7.14 -7.72
C SER A 84 -15.11 -8.05 -6.98
N ALA A 85 -15.70 -9.03 -7.66
CA ALA A 85 -16.59 -10.01 -7.02
C ALA A 85 -15.85 -10.90 -6.00
N ILE A 86 -14.65 -11.40 -6.32
CA ILE A 86 -13.85 -12.23 -5.41
C ILE A 86 -13.38 -11.45 -4.19
N THR A 87 -12.92 -10.23 -4.42
CA THR A 87 -12.41 -9.38 -3.34
C THR A 87 -13.52 -8.74 -2.54
N GLY A 88 -14.74 -8.60 -3.07
CA GLY A 88 -15.80 -7.81 -2.44
C GLY A 88 -15.44 -6.33 -2.33
N SER A 89 -14.49 -5.84 -3.15
CA SER A 89 -14.13 -4.41 -3.21
C SER A 89 -14.90 -3.72 -4.32
N ASP A 90 -15.40 -2.53 -4.03
CA ASP A 90 -15.93 -1.59 -5.01
C ASP A 90 -14.90 -0.47 -5.25
N ILE A 91 -14.04 -0.69 -6.24
CA ILE A 91 -13.01 0.27 -6.66
C ILE A 91 -13.21 0.55 -8.16
N PRO A 92 -13.89 1.65 -8.52
CA PRO A 92 -14.21 1.98 -9.91
C PRO A 92 -12.98 2.01 -10.82
N LEU A 93 -13.15 1.55 -12.07
CA LEU A 93 -12.08 1.51 -13.09
C LEU A 93 -11.46 2.88 -13.39
N ASN A 94 -12.23 3.95 -13.21
CA ASN A 94 -11.80 5.34 -13.45
C ASN A 94 -11.26 6.03 -12.19
N SER A 95 -11.06 5.29 -11.09
CA SER A 95 -10.53 5.84 -9.83
C SER A 95 -9.12 6.40 -10.01
N GLN A 96 -8.86 7.53 -9.34
CA GLN A 96 -7.56 8.21 -9.37
C GLN A 96 -6.65 7.63 -8.28
N LEU A 97 -5.92 6.58 -8.64
CA LEU A 97 -5.05 5.85 -7.73
C LEU A 97 -3.58 6.14 -8.05
N GLY A 98 -2.80 6.62 -7.09
CA GLY A 98 -1.35 6.72 -7.18
C GLY A 98 -0.69 5.34 -7.26
N GLY A 99 0.52 5.27 -7.80
CA GLY A 99 1.27 4.01 -7.90
C GLY A 99 1.82 3.54 -6.56
N GLY A 100 2.00 2.23 -6.40
CA GLY A 100 2.48 1.61 -5.17
C GLY A 100 1.41 1.41 -4.10
N LEU A 101 0.13 1.51 -4.48
CA LEU A 101 -1.01 1.25 -3.60
C LEU A 101 -0.98 -0.20 -3.13
N LYS A 102 -1.09 -0.41 -1.81
CA LYS A 102 -1.13 -1.74 -1.22
C LYS A 102 -2.45 -1.97 -0.52
N LEU A 103 -3.21 -2.95 -1.00
CA LEU A 103 -4.40 -3.48 -0.33
C LEU A 103 -3.99 -4.78 0.37
N THR A 104 -3.88 -4.77 1.70
CA THR A 104 -3.44 -5.94 2.48
C THR A 104 -4.51 -7.02 2.48
N HIS A 105 -5.74 -6.62 2.77
CA HIS A 105 -6.93 -7.44 2.72
C HIS A 105 -7.98 -6.63 1.94
N PRO A 106 -8.22 -6.94 0.65
CA PRO A 106 -9.06 -6.09 -0.20
C PRO A 106 -10.55 -6.15 0.18
N ASN A 107 -10.96 -7.04 1.09
CA ASN A 107 -12.35 -7.25 1.46
C ASN A 107 -13.08 -5.96 1.87
N GLY A 108 -14.20 -5.66 1.20
CA GLY A 108 -15.13 -4.60 1.59
C GLY A 108 -14.58 -3.18 1.45
N ILE A 109 -13.51 -2.98 0.67
CA ILE A 109 -13.01 -1.63 0.37
C ILE A 109 -13.95 -0.96 -0.62
N VAL A 110 -14.41 0.25 -0.29
CA VAL A 110 -15.29 1.07 -1.13
C VAL A 110 -14.62 2.41 -1.38
N ILE A 111 -14.35 2.73 -2.65
CA ILE A 111 -13.70 3.97 -3.06
C ILE A 111 -14.60 4.70 -4.05
N HIS A 112 -14.98 5.93 -3.73
CA HIS A 112 -15.74 6.75 -4.66
C HIS A 112 -14.90 7.16 -5.90
N PRO A 113 -15.46 7.18 -7.13
CA PRO A 113 -14.72 7.50 -8.35
C PRO A 113 -14.02 8.87 -8.35
N SER A 114 -14.58 9.85 -7.61
CA SER A 114 -14.03 11.21 -7.51
C SER A 114 -12.98 11.39 -6.42
N ALA A 115 -12.71 10.35 -5.61
CA ALA A 115 -11.65 10.40 -4.63
C ALA A 115 -10.28 10.27 -5.32
N THR A 116 -9.29 11.00 -4.80
CA THR A 116 -7.90 10.94 -5.26
C THR A 116 -7.06 10.30 -4.17
N ILE A 117 -6.29 9.28 -4.52
CA ILE A 117 -5.38 8.58 -3.61
C ILE A 117 -3.95 8.78 -4.10
N GLY A 118 -3.08 9.29 -3.25
CA GLY A 118 -1.67 9.50 -3.54
C GLY A 118 -0.87 8.20 -3.72
N PRO A 119 0.43 8.31 -4.05
CA PRO A 119 1.29 7.14 -4.21
C PRO A 119 1.53 6.44 -2.88
N ASN A 120 1.86 5.15 -2.94
CA ASN A 120 2.38 4.38 -1.81
C ASN A 120 1.48 4.24 -0.58
N CYS A 121 0.19 4.50 -0.72
CA CYS A 121 -0.77 4.33 0.36
C CYS A 121 -0.97 2.85 0.73
N LEU A 122 -1.36 2.64 1.99
CA LEU A 122 -1.72 1.34 2.53
C LEU A 122 -3.19 1.40 2.96
N ILE A 123 -4.02 0.51 2.40
CA ILE A 123 -5.44 0.46 2.73
C ILE A 123 -5.77 -0.94 3.22
N PHE A 124 -6.35 -0.99 4.42
CA PHE A 124 -6.85 -2.23 5.02
C PHE A 124 -8.31 -2.50 4.62
N GLN A 125 -8.84 -3.65 5.01
CA GLN A 125 -10.20 -4.09 4.71
C GLN A 125 -11.27 -3.13 5.25
N GLN A 126 -12.46 -3.17 4.64
CA GLN A 126 -13.68 -2.48 5.08
C GLN A 126 -13.55 -0.95 5.19
N VAL A 127 -12.57 -0.38 4.50
CA VAL A 127 -12.39 1.07 4.39
C VAL A 127 -13.40 1.64 3.42
N THR A 128 -14.02 2.76 3.79
CA THR A 128 -14.92 3.51 2.91
C THR A 128 -14.40 4.92 2.70
N ILE A 129 -14.14 5.27 1.44
CA ILE A 129 -13.69 6.61 1.01
C ILE A 129 -14.78 7.23 0.17
N THR A 130 -15.34 8.34 0.66
CA THR A 130 -16.45 9.04 0.00
C THR A 130 -15.99 10.05 -1.05
N LYS A 131 -16.95 10.74 -1.67
CA LYS A 131 -16.72 11.70 -2.75
C LYS A 131 -15.77 12.82 -2.36
N ASN A 132 -14.90 13.19 -3.30
CA ASN A 132 -14.03 14.37 -3.23
C ASN A 132 -13.03 14.35 -2.05
N VAL A 133 -12.76 13.17 -1.49
CA VAL A 133 -11.65 12.96 -0.55
C VAL A 133 -10.34 13.04 -1.31
N LYS A 134 -9.36 13.76 -0.74
CA LYS A 134 -8.00 13.84 -1.27
C LYS A 134 -7.05 13.21 -0.26
N ILE A 135 -6.52 12.04 -0.59
CA ILE A 135 -5.52 11.34 0.22
C ILE A 135 -4.14 11.61 -0.38
N GLY A 136 -3.23 12.11 0.45
CA GLY A 136 -1.83 12.33 0.12
C GLY A 136 -1.06 11.04 -0.10
N GLY A 137 0.26 11.14 -0.24
CA GLY A 137 1.14 10.00 -0.40
C GLY A 137 1.54 9.34 0.91
N HIS A 138 1.81 8.04 0.84
CA HIS A 138 2.23 7.22 1.99
C HIS A 138 1.27 7.32 3.19
N VAL A 139 -0.03 7.39 2.92
CA VAL A 139 -1.06 7.38 3.97
C VAL A 139 -1.42 5.94 4.32
N ASP A 140 -1.47 5.65 5.62
CA ASP A 140 -1.93 4.37 6.15
C ASP A 140 -3.37 4.48 6.64
N ILE A 141 -4.28 3.70 6.06
CA ILE A 141 -5.72 3.71 6.40
C ILE A 141 -6.12 2.40 7.04
N GLY A 142 -6.29 2.42 8.35
CA GLY A 142 -6.65 1.28 9.18
C GLY A 142 -8.00 0.63 8.83
N SER A 143 -8.15 -0.64 9.22
CA SER A 143 -9.31 -1.46 8.88
C SER A 143 -10.61 -0.82 9.36
N GLY A 144 -11.64 -0.83 8.52
CA GLY A 144 -12.96 -0.34 8.89
C GLY A 144 -13.08 1.18 8.95
N ALA A 145 -12.01 1.94 8.69
CA ALA A 145 -12.05 3.40 8.72
C ALA A 145 -13.04 3.97 7.68
N LYS A 146 -13.72 5.05 8.04
CA LYS A 146 -14.72 5.74 7.22
C LYS A 146 -14.30 7.19 7.04
N ILE A 147 -14.05 7.59 5.80
CA ILE A 147 -13.70 8.96 5.42
C ILE A 147 -14.88 9.55 4.66
N ILE A 148 -15.78 10.22 5.37
CA ILE A 148 -17.16 10.46 4.92
C ILE A 148 -17.47 11.90 4.48
N ARG A 149 -16.49 12.80 4.54
CA ARG A 149 -16.60 14.18 4.05
C ARG A 149 -15.53 14.48 3.00
N PRO A 150 -15.70 15.53 2.18
CA PRO A 150 -14.66 16.06 1.28
C PRO A 150 -13.47 16.62 2.07
N VAL A 151 -12.64 15.74 2.61
CA VAL A 151 -11.49 16.09 3.46
C VAL A 151 -10.17 15.84 2.74
N LYS A 152 -9.15 16.55 3.17
CA LYS A 152 -7.76 16.35 2.78
C LYS A 152 -7.03 15.58 3.88
N ILE A 153 -6.42 14.46 3.50
CA ILE A 153 -5.53 13.67 4.36
C ILE A 153 -4.11 13.94 3.88
N GLY A 154 -3.29 14.55 4.73
CA GLY A 154 -1.92 14.92 4.41
C GLY A 154 -0.99 13.73 4.24
N ASP A 155 0.17 13.99 3.64
CA ASP A 155 1.19 12.97 3.38
C ASP A 155 1.68 12.32 4.68
N GLY A 156 1.90 11.00 4.65
CA GLY A 156 2.38 10.25 5.82
C GLY A 156 1.38 10.17 6.98
N ALA A 157 0.15 10.66 6.82
CA ALA A 157 -0.87 10.59 7.86
C ALA A 157 -1.33 9.15 8.09
N LYS A 158 -1.83 8.88 9.29
CA LYS A 158 -2.34 7.57 9.70
C LYS A 158 -3.78 7.68 10.15
N ILE A 159 -4.66 6.86 9.58
CA ILE A 159 -6.05 6.76 10.00
C ILE A 159 -6.20 5.48 10.82
N GLY A 160 -6.66 5.62 12.05
CA GLY A 160 -6.90 4.49 12.95
C GLY A 160 -7.97 3.55 12.44
N ALA A 161 -7.92 2.30 12.89
CA ALA A 161 -8.99 1.35 12.64
C ALA A 161 -10.34 1.88 13.18
N ASN A 162 -11.40 1.66 12.41
CA ASN A 162 -12.77 2.11 12.69
C ASN A 162 -12.93 3.63 12.94
N ALA A 163 -11.93 4.45 12.61
CA ALA A 163 -12.04 5.89 12.76
C ALA A 163 -13.08 6.47 11.78
N VAL A 164 -13.86 7.46 12.23
CA VAL A 164 -14.79 8.21 11.38
C VAL A 164 -14.24 9.62 11.17
N VAL A 165 -13.58 9.83 10.04
CA VAL A 165 -12.87 11.06 9.70
C VAL A 165 -13.82 12.07 9.08
N MET A 166 -13.93 13.22 9.74
CA MET A 166 -14.90 14.28 9.45
C MET A 166 -14.27 15.65 9.18
N CYS A 167 -12.95 15.76 9.30
CA CYS A 167 -12.15 16.97 9.10
C CYS A 167 -10.81 16.60 8.43
N ASP A 168 -10.13 17.63 7.93
CA ASP A 168 -8.80 17.48 7.33
C ASP A 168 -7.80 16.94 8.37
N VAL A 169 -6.89 16.07 7.91
CA VAL A 169 -5.83 15.48 8.74
C VAL A 169 -4.49 16.04 8.26
N PRO A 170 -3.73 16.75 9.11
CA PRO A 170 -2.42 17.29 8.74
C PRO A 170 -1.42 16.20 8.32
N PRO A 171 -0.40 16.54 7.53
CA PRO A 171 0.69 15.62 7.21
C PRO A 171 1.34 15.02 8.46
N GLY A 172 1.64 13.73 8.43
CA GLY A 172 2.23 12.97 9.54
C GLY A 172 1.34 12.78 10.78
N ALA A 173 0.17 13.42 10.83
CA ALA A 173 -0.76 13.30 11.96
C ALA A 173 -1.51 11.97 11.94
N THR A 174 -2.03 11.58 13.10
CA THR A 174 -2.81 10.36 13.27
C THR A 174 -4.24 10.70 13.67
N ALA A 175 -5.24 10.21 12.93
CA ALA A 175 -6.67 10.44 13.22
C ALA A 175 -7.33 9.17 13.74
N VAL A 176 -7.91 9.20 14.95
CA VAL A 176 -8.50 8.01 15.62
C VAL A 176 -9.82 8.32 16.30
N GLY A 177 -10.72 7.33 16.40
CA GLY A 177 -11.99 7.43 17.14
C GLY A 177 -13.20 7.88 16.30
N ILE A 178 -14.32 8.08 17.00
CA ILE A 178 -15.63 8.43 16.41
C ILE A 178 -16.26 9.56 17.23
N PRO A 179 -16.38 10.80 16.69
CA PRO A 179 -15.67 11.29 15.50
C PRO A 179 -14.16 11.26 15.71
N ALA A 180 -13.39 11.18 14.62
CA ALA A 180 -11.94 11.09 14.70
C ALA A 180 -11.32 12.35 15.33
N LYS A 181 -10.43 12.16 16.30
CA LYS A 181 -9.58 13.20 16.89
C LYS A 181 -8.18 13.11 16.29
N ILE A 182 -7.57 14.27 16.05
CA ILE A 182 -6.24 14.39 15.47
C ILE A 182 -5.21 14.35 16.60
N ILE A 183 -4.24 13.46 16.47
CA ILE A 183 -3.08 13.30 17.35
C ILE A 183 -1.85 13.66 16.52
N MET A 184 -1.13 14.69 16.95
CA MET A 184 0.12 15.06 16.31
C MET A 184 1.24 14.08 16.70
N PRO A 185 2.20 13.79 15.81
CA PRO A 185 3.39 13.05 16.17
C PRO A 185 4.13 13.77 17.31
N ARG A 186 4.70 12.98 18.23
CA ARG A 186 5.61 13.49 19.28
C ARG A 186 6.98 13.76 18.71
#